data_AF-A0A7K3IYL0-F1
#
_entry.id   AF-A0A7K3IYL0-F1
#
_cell.length_a   1.000
_cell.length_b   1.000
_cell.length_c   1.000
_cell.angle_alpha   90.00
_cell.angle_beta   90.00
_cell.angle_gamma   90.00
#
_symmetry.space_group_name_H-M   'P 1'
#
loop_
_entity.id
_entity.type
_entity.pdbx_description
1 polymer ?
#
loop_
_entity_poly.entity_id
_entity_poly.type
_entity_poly.pdbx_seq_one_letter_code
_entity_poly.pdbx_strand_id
1 'polypeptide(L)'
;DQPSDPFVPQFAKYKGQIFPVNAVHSAWPGIYTEGKKGLNQPKQRDIYNMWIIHRKDNSKYPELAKIRDDNSDTIPEVNTAEEIDALINSVTAYMKDQGYDLAGRKVVWINNDRMYLSGTEYQMLEKEYWESSPYASVYKYSHDVFPAKAGLGTNGCIDCHAYGSDMFFRQVVKYPFGDDGNPVLEPQYKKLGMSGFMMGMSAFREQIVKSFAYPAILFLLLTLLISVVCTWNRKEKFFAVKAGYLYILYSVLAAGVALVFLKPDVNIYVLPDRLTLDASHFIITVIALVAGVYTWMRMKKENLSGSLLCKLQTFFLILAIISGILMMIKFDLIYQIVRVAYTIFDISVVISVLISIIYFIHDQFSILKTETQK
;
A
#
# COMPACT_ATOMS: atom_id res chain seq x y z
N ASP A 1 -25.75 18.25 3.22
CA ASP A 1 -24.91 18.43 4.42
C ASP A 1 -24.06 17.19 4.73
N GLN A 2 -23.27 16.71 3.76
CA GLN A 2 -22.17 15.80 4.08
C GLN A 2 -20.89 16.64 4.21
N PRO A 3 -19.99 16.29 5.14
CA PRO A 3 -18.69 16.96 5.22
C PRO A 3 -18.02 16.94 3.84
N SER A 4 -17.48 18.08 3.42
CA SER A 4 -16.79 18.21 2.13
C SER A 4 -15.53 17.36 2.04
N ASP A 5 -14.95 17.03 3.20
CA ASP A 5 -13.73 16.23 3.29
C ASP A 5 -14.06 14.82 3.80
N PRO A 6 -13.81 13.76 3.00
CA PRO A 6 -14.01 12.40 3.44
C PRO A 6 -13.02 12.06 4.55
N PHE A 7 -13.53 11.68 5.73
CA PHE A 7 -12.69 11.16 6.79
C PHE A 7 -12.16 9.78 6.44
N VAL A 8 -10.84 9.63 6.50
CA VAL A 8 -10.16 8.34 6.32
C VAL A 8 -9.61 7.91 7.69
N PRO A 9 -10.02 6.75 8.25
CA PRO A 9 -9.51 6.28 9.53
C PRO A 9 -8.07 5.81 9.43
N GLN A 10 -7.38 5.74 10.57
CA GLN A 10 -6.17 4.92 10.67
C GLN A 10 -6.57 3.44 10.82
N PHE A 11 -5.65 2.54 10.55
CA PHE A 11 -5.87 1.11 10.71
C PHE A 11 -4.95 0.52 11.78
N ALA A 12 -5.48 -0.43 12.54
CA ALA A 12 -4.70 -1.22 13.49
C ALA A 12 -5.03 -2.69 13.33
N LYS A 13 -4.01 -3.54 13.53
CA LYS A 13 -4.24 -4.97 13.63
C LYS A 13 -4.62 -5.31 15.07
N TYR A 14 -5.65 -6.11 15.27
CA TYR A 14 -6.08 -6.59 16.58
C TYR A 14 -6.68 -7.98 16.42
N LYS A 15 -6.22 -8.94 17.25
CA LYS A 15 -6.63 -10.36 17.17
C LYS A 15 -6.57 -10.95 15.75
N GLY A 16 -5.53 -10.60 14.99
CA GLY A 16 -5.30 -11.09 13.63
C GLY A 16 -6.12 -10.41 12.52
N GLN A 17 -7.02 -9.48 12.86
CA GLN A 17 -7.85 -8.73 11.91
C GLN A 17 -7.39 -7.27 11.84
N ILE A 18 -7.68 -6.60 10.72
CA ILE A 18 -7.42 -5.17 10.56
C ILE A 18 -8.72 -4.42 10.80
N PHE A 19 -8.67 -3.39 11.66
CA PHE A 19 -9.81 -2.55 11.95
C PHE A 19 -9.50 -1.08 11.68
N PRO A 20 -10.49 -0.30 11.19
CA PRO A 20 -10.43 1.15 11.25
C PRO A 20 -10.52 1.58 12.72
N VAL A 21 -9.65 2.52 13.10
CA VAL A 21 -9.52 3.01 14.47
C VAL A 21 -9.36 4.52 14.51
N ASN A 22 -9.87 5.12 15.57
CA ASN A 22 -9.45 6.45 16.01
C ASN A 22 -8.20 6.29 16.87
N ALA A 23 -7.05 6.66 16.32
CA ALA A 23 -5.79 6.63 17.03
C ALA A 23 -5.65 7.87 17.91
N VAL A 24 -5.72 7.68 19.23
CA VAL A 24 -5.52 8.77 20.19
C VAL A 24 -4.03 8.85 20.54
N HIS A 25 -3.44 10.01 20.30
CA HIS A 25 -2.09 10.35 20.73
C HIS A 25 -2.16 11.21 22.00
N SER A 26 -1.15 11.14 22.86
CA SER A 26 -1.13 11.93 24.09
C SER A 26 0.22 12.59 24.32
N ALA A 27 0.19 13.82 24.83
CA ALA A 27 1.35 14.54 25.30
C ALA A 27 0.99 15.30 26.58
N TRP A 28 1.71 15.07 27.68
CA TRP A 28 1.33 15.59 29.00
C TRP A 28 2.46 15.49 30.04
N PRO A 29 2.48 16.35 31.08
CA PRO A 29 3.44 16.22 32.17
C PRO A 29 2.99 15.13 33.14
N GLY A 30 3.86 14.18 33.49
CA GLY A 30 3.58 13.12 34.45
C GLY A 30 4.46 13.19 35.69
N ILE A 31 4.17 12.34 36.66
CA ILE A 31 4.94 12.17 37.89
C ILE A 31 5.35 10.70 37.98
N TYR A 32 6.63 10.47 37.74
CA TYR A 32 7.28 9.16 37.86
C TYR A 32 7.68 8.89 39.30
N THR A 33 7.52 7.65 39.76
CA THR A 33 8.01 7.18 41.06
C THR A 33 8.78 5.90 40.83
N GLU A 34 10.04 5.88 41.25
CA GLU A 34 10.93 4.73 41.02
C GLU A 34 10.36 3.46 41.65
N GLY A 35 10.39 2.36 40.89
CA GLY A 35 9.89 1.06 41.31
C GLY A 35 8.35 0.91 41.32
N LYS A 36 7.58 1.97 41.02
CA LYS A 36 6.11 1.88 40.91
C LYS A 36 5.67 1.73 39.46
N LYS A 37 4.62 0.93 39.25
CA LYS A 37 3.96 0.79 37.95
C LYS A 37 3.10 2.02 37.66
N GLY A 38 3.15 2.48 36.41
CA GLY A 38 2.35 3.61 35.93
C GLY A 38 2.92 4.98 36.30
N LEU A 39 2.23 6.03 35.85
CA LEU A 39 2.58 7.43 36.09
C LEU A 39 1.40 8.12 36.76
N ASN A 40 1.70 8.97 37.74
CA ASN A 40 0.69 9.88 38.30
C ASN A 40 0.57 11.12 37.41
N GLN A 41 -0.58 11.78 37.45
CA GLN A 41 -0.84 13.00 36.70
C GLN A 41 -0.87 14.21 37.66
N PRO A 42 -0.16 15.31 37.38
CA PRO A 42 -0.43 16.60 37.99
C PRO A 42 -1.90 17.00 37.74
N LYS A 43 -2.51 17.76 38.66
CA LYS A 43 -3.87 18.23 38.41
C LYS A 43 -3.86 19.17 37.20
N GLN A 44 -4.78 18.98 36.26
CA GLN A 44 -4.87 19.86 35.08
C GLN A 44 -5.01 21.34 35.46
N ARG A 45 -5.74 21.63 36.55
CA ARG A 45 -5.86 22.98 37.12
C ARG A 45 -4.50 23.59 37.50
N ASP A 46 -3.57 22.78 38.00
CA ASP A 46 -2.25 23.23 38.43
C ASP A 46 -1.40 23.63 37.22
N ILE A 47 -1.40 22.81 36.17
CA ILE A 47 -0.72 23.11 34.91
C ILE A 47 -1.30 24.39 34.29
N TYR A 48 -2.62 24.51 34.24
CA TYR A 48 -3.29 25.70 33.72
C TYR A 48 -2.97 26.97 34.52
N ASN A 49 -2.99 26.89 35.85
CA ASN A 49 -2.68 28.01 36.74
C ASN A 49 -1.22 28.44 36.62
N MET A 50 -0.27 27.51 36.50
CA MET A 50 1.14 27.79 36.27
C MET A 50 1.31 28.68 35.02
N TRP A 51 0.69 28.30 33.91
CA TRP A 51 0.71 29.07 32.67
C TRP A 51 0.00 30.43 32.79
N ILE A 52 -1.10 30.54 33.55
CA ILE A 52 -1.75 31.83 33.82
C ILE A 52 -0.82 32.75 34.61
N ILE A 53 -0.16 32.24 35.65
CA ILE A 53 0.73 33.03 36.50
C ILE A 53 1.90 33.57 35.68
N HIS A 54 2.54 32.70 34.90
CA HIS A 54 3.62 33.10 34.00
C HIS A 54 3.16 34.18 33.00
N ARG A 55 2.01 34.00 32.35
CA ARG A 55 1.48 34.99 31.40
C ARG A 55 1.14 36.35 32.02
N LYS A 56 0.88 36.40 33.34
CA LYS A 56 0.64 37.66 34.07
C LYS A 56 1.95 38.30 34.55
N ASP A 57 2.94 37.48 34.88
CA ASP A 57 4.25 37.89 35.37
C ASP A 57 5.30 36.88 34.89
N ASN A 58 6.01 37.22 33.80
CA ASN A 58 6.99 36.33 33.17
C ASN A 58 8.19 36.01 34.09
N SER A 59 8.37 36.73 35.22
CA SER A 59 9.39 36.39 36.22
C SER A 59 9.02 35.14 37.03
N LYS A 60 7.74 34.74 37.04
CA LYS A 60 7.25 33.51 37.66
C LYS A 60 7.33 32.37 36.65
N TYR A 61 8.02 31.30 37.02
CA TYR A 61 8.31 30.15 36.15
C TYR A 61 8.93 30.58 34.80
N PRO A 62 10.04 31.34 34.82
CA PRO A 62 10.58 32.03 33.64
C PRO A 62 11.01 31.08 32.51
N GLU A 63 11.32 29.82 32.84
CA GLU A 63 11.67 28.77 31.87
C GLU A 63 10.57 28.55 30.84
N LEU A 64 9.29 28.78 31.18
CA LEU A 64 8.18 28.67 30.23
C LEU A 64 8.31 29.61 29.01
N ALA A 65 9.09 30.68 29.10
CA ALA A 65 9.36 31.57 27.96
C ALA A 65 10.26 30.94 26.87
N LYS A 66 10.86 29.78 27.16
CA LYS A 66 11.62 28.98 26.18
C LYS A 66 10.71 28.17 25.27
N ILE A 67 9.49 27.87 25.72
CA ILE A 67 8.48 27.10 25.00
C ILE A 67 7.81 28.00 23.97
N ARG A 68 7.93 27.66 22.69
CA ARG A 68 7.52 28.49 21.57
C ARG A 68 6.63 27.72 20.61
N ASP A 69 6.01 28.49 19.73
CA ASP A 69 5.29 27.97 18.58
C ASP A 69 6.33 27.69 17.50
N ASP A 70 6.60 26.40 17.26
CA ASP A 70 7.65 25.94 16.37
C ASP A 70 7.15 25.70 14.94
N ASN A 71 5.83 25.63 14.73
CA ASN A 71 5.20 25.34 13.43
C ASN A 71 4.35 26.50 12.88
N SER A 72 4.28 27.63 13.59
CA SER A 72 3.50 28.83 13.27
C SER A 72 1.98 28.62 13.29
N ASP A 73 1.46 27.66 14.07
CA ASP A 73 0.01 27.41 14.23
C ASP A 73 -0.63 28.22 15.37
N THR A 74 0.15 29.10 16.02
CA THR A 74 -0.18 29.97 17.16
C THR A 74 -0.21 29.30 18.53
N ILE A 75 0.08 28.00 18.63
CA ILE A 75 0.07 27.24 19.88
C ILE A 75 1.50 26.81 20.22
N PRO A 76 2.04 27.14 21.40
CA PRO A 76 3.35 26.64 21.79
C PRO A 76 3.37 25.13 22.02
N GLU A 77 4.39 24.46 21.51
CA GLU A 77 4.61 23.01 21.68
C GLU A 77 5.76 22.71 22.63
N VAL A 78 5.77 21.49 23.17
CA VAL A 78 6.88 21.01 24.01
C VAL A 78 7.52 19.84 23.27
N ASN A 79 8.49 20.15 22.42
CA ASN A 79 9.04 19.23 21.43
C ASN A 79 10.57 19.27 21.34
N THR A 80 11.22 20.42 21.54
CA THR A 80 12.68 20.47 21.59
C THR A 80 13.23 20.07 22.97
N ALA A 81 14.52 19.70 23.02
CA ALA A 81 15.17 19.35 24.29
C ALA A 81 15.09 20.49 25.33
N GLU A 82 15.32 21.73 24.89
CA GLU A 82 15.28 22.91 25.76
C GLU A 82 13.87 23.14 26.35
N GLU A 83 12.82 22.94 25.55
CA GLU A 83 11.44 23.14 25.97
C GLU A 83 10.94 22.02 26.88
N ILE A 84 11.36 20.79 26.63
CA ILE A 84 11.08 19.64 27.49
C ILE A 84 11.68 19.89 28.89
N ASP A 85 12.95 20.31 28.95
CA ASP A 85 13.58 20.69 30.23
C ASP A 85 12.85 21.88 30.88
N ALA A 86 12.50 22.90 30.09
CA ALA A 86 11.77 24.06 30.58
C ALA A 86 10.42 23.70 31.20
N LEU A 87 9.65 22.81 30.56
CA LEU A 87 8.36 22.34 31.08
C LEU A 87 8.56 21.51 32.36
N ILE A 88 9.47 20.52 32.34
CA ILE A 88 9.74 19.66 33.50
C ILE A 88 10.15 20.50 34.72
N ASN A 89 11.05 21.47 34.52
CA ASN A 89 11.53 22.37 35.57
C ASN A 89 10.41 23.27 36.10
N SER A 90 9.61 23.86 35.21
CA SER A 90 8.51 24.75 35.58
C SER A 90 7.42 24.04 36.37
N VAL A 91 7.02 22.85 35.92
CA VAL A 91 6.01 22.02 36.62
C VAL A 91 6.56 21.56 37.97
N THR A 92 7.83 21.17 38.05
CA THR A 92 8.48 20.82 39.32
C THR A 92 8.47 21.98 40.31
N ALA A 93 8.83 23.18 39.86
CA ALA A 93 8.83 24.39 40.69
C ALA A 93 7.42 24.73 41.18
N TYR A 94 6.43 24.77 40.28
CA TYR A 94 5.05 25.07 40.62
C TYR A 94 4.48 24.07 41.64
N MET A 95 4.73 22.78 41.44
CA MET A 95 4.26 21.75 42.38
C MET A 95 4.88 21.91 43.78
N LYS A 96 6.18 22.24 43.87
CA LYS A 96 6.82 22.54 45.16
C LYS A 96 6.20 23.76 45.83
N ASP A 97 5.92 24.82 45.07
CA ASP A 97 5.28 26.05 45.59
C ASP A 97 3.86 25.78 46.11
N GLN A 98 3.14 24.83 45.50
CA GLN A 98 1.82 24.38 45.97
C GLN A 98 1.88 23.37 47.12
N GLY A 99 3.08 23.04 47.63
CA GLY A 99 3.27 22.16 48.78
C GLY A 99 3.15 20.66 48.46
N TYR A 100 3.31 20.25 47.20
CA TYR A 100 3.36 18.83 46.86
C TYR A 100 4.66 18.20 47.38
N ASP A 101 4.54 17.06 48.07
CA ASP A 101 5.69 16.22 48.40
C ASP A 101 6.18 15.45 47.15
N LEU A 102 7.38 15.79 46.69
CA LEU A 102 8.06 15.14 45.57
C LEU A 102 9.20 14.21 46.02
N ALA A 103 9.31 13.87 47.31
CA ALA A 103 10.34 12.94 47.77
C ALA A 103 10.21 11.58 47.05
N GLY A 104 11.29 11.15 46.39
CA GLY A 104 11.31 9.93 45.59
C GLY A 104 10.47 9.98 44.30
N ARG A 105 10.02 11.17 43.88
CA ARG A 105 9.19 11.37 42.68
C ARG A 105 9.86 12.38 41.74
N LYS A 106 9.68 12.18 40.44
CA LYS A 106 10.21 13.08 39.40
C LYS A 106 9.09 13.50 38.47
N VAL A 107 9.03 14.80 38.16
CA VAL A 107 8.20 15.27 37.04
C VAL A 107 8.87 14.84 35.74
N VAL A 108 8.06 14.41 34.78
CA VAL A 108 8.51 13.92 33.47
C VAL A 108 7.59 14.46 32.37
N TRP A 109 8.06 14.49 31.13
CA TRP A 109 7.23 14.80 29.98
C TRP A 109 6.92 13.54 29.19
N ILE A 110 5.65 13.31 28.88
CA ILE A 110 5.21 12.17 28.08
C ILE A 110 4.86 12.69 26.69
N ASN A 111 5.40 12.06 25.65
CA ASN A 111 4.98 12.21 24.26
C ASN A 111 4.78 10.81 23.68
N ASN A 112 3.52 10.37 23.60
CA ASN A 112 3.11 9.01 23.29
C ASN A 112 3.76 7.95 24.19
N ASP A 113 4.68 7.15 23.65
CA ASP A 113 5.42 6.09 24.33
C ASP A 113 6.80 6.55 24.80
N ARG A 114 7.16 7.82 24.63
CA ARG A 114 8.39 8.39 25.16
C ARG A 114 8.11 9.11 26.47
N MET A 115 8.78 8.66 27.54
CA MET A 115 8.78 9.34 28.84
C MET A 115 10.13 10.00 29.06
N TYR A 116 10.18 11.32 28.88
CA TYR A 116 11.35 12.15 29.03
C TYR A 116 11.63 12.43 30.51
N LEU A 117 12.82 12.04 30.96
CA LEU A 117 13.39 12.35 32.26
C LEU A 117 14.10 13.72 32.25
N SER A 118 14.55 14.13 31.06
CA SER A 118 15.11 15.43 30.72
C SER A 118 14.91 15.70 29.22
N GLY A 119 15.33 16.86 28.74
CA GLY A 119 15.28 17.23 27.32
C GLY A 119 16.00 16.25 26.38
N THR A 120 17.02 15.54 26.88
CA THR A 120 17.85 14.63 26.07
C THR A 120 17.74 13.16 26.45
N GLU A 121 17.09 12.85 27.58
CA GLU A 121 16.98 11.48 28.09
C GLU A 121 15.51 11.06 28.20
N TYR A 122 15.14 9.98 27.52
CA TYR A 122 13.82 9.38 27.66
C TYR A 122 13.90 7.85 27.72
N GLN A 123 12.89 7.26 28.34
CA GLN A 123 12.64 5.82 28.28
C GLN A 123 11.42 5.52 27.42
N MET A 124 11.43 4.37 26.75
CA MET A 124 10.27 3.86 26.01
C MET A 124 9.33 3.15 26.98
N LEU A 125 8.08 3.57 26.99
CA LEU A 125 7.02 2.92 27.73
C LEU A 125 6.45 1.76 26.92
N GLU A 126 6.20 0.65 27.59
CA GLU A 126 5.50 -0.48 26.98
C GLU A 126 4.06 -0.07 26.66
N LYS A 127 3.62 -0.36 25.43
CA LYS A 127 2.25 -0.17 24.97
C LYS A 127 1.86 -1.31 24.05
N GLU A 128 0.56 -1.53 23.88
CA GLU A 128 0.10 -2.47 22.88
C GLU A 128 0.43 -1.97 21.47
N TYR A 129 0.69 -2.90 20.55
CA TYR A 129 1.13 -2.51 19.20
C TYR A 129 0.07 -1.75 18.40
N TRP A 130 -1.21 -1.88 18.76
CA TRP A 130 -2.32 -1.10 18.17
C TRP A 130 -2.51 0.26 18.81
N GLU A 131 -1.88 0.55 19.94
CA GLU A 131 -1.97 1.83 20.65
C GLU A 131 -0.93 2.82 20.15
N SER A 132 -1.28 4.10 20.20
CA SER A 132 -0.32 5.17 19.92
C SER A 132 0.36 5.66 21.20
N SER A 133 -0.28 5.48 22.36
CA SER A 133 0.25 5.80 23.69
C SER A 133 -0.27 4.79 24.72
N PRO A 134 0.52 4.38 25.71
CA PRO A 134 0.07 3.47 26.78
C PRO A 134 -1.00 4.07 27.71
N TYR A 135 -1.19 5.39 27.65
CA TYR A 135 -2.13 6.11 28.50
C TYR A 135 -3.31 6.72 27.71
N ALA A 136 -3.46 6.37 26.44
CA ALA A 136 -4.56 6.83 25.61
C ALA A 136 -5.20 5.65 24.86
N SER A 137 -6.51 5.44 25.10
CA SER A 137 -7.24 4.34 24.50
C SER A 137 -7.44 4.54 23.00
N VAL A 138 -7.35 3.44 22.26
CA VAL A 138 -7.72 3.38 20.84
C VAL A 138 -9.15 2.92 20.71
N TYR A 139 -9.94 3.66 19.93
CA TYR A 139 -11.35 3.34 19.71
C TYR A 139 -11.55 2.74 18.31
N LYS A 140 -12.09 1.53 18.27
CA LYS A 140 -12.45 0.88 17.01
C LYS A 140 -13.72 1.50 16.44
N TYR A 141 -13.69 1.92 15.18
CA TYR A 141 -14.92 2.21 14.45
C TYR A 141 -15.63 0.88 14.15
N SER A 142 -16.78 0.65 14.81
CA SER A 142 -17.51 -0.62 14.76
C SER A 142 -18.97 -0.48 14.31
N HIS A 143 -19.39 0.70 13.85
CA HIS A 143 -20.67 0.87 13.18
C HIS A 143 -20.53 0.54 11.69
N ASP A 144 -21.64 0.19 11.04
CA ASP A 144 -21.71 -0.10 9.60
C ASP A 144 -20.80 -1.26 9.14
N VAL A 145 -20.81 -2.36 9.89
CA VAL A 145 -20.12 -3.59 9.49
C VAL A 145 -20.88 -4.24 8.32
N PHE A 146 -20.38 -4.02 7.10
CA PHE A 146 -20.89 -4.65 5.90
C PHE A 146 -20.23 -6.02 5.63
N PRO A 147 -20.90 -6.93 4.89
CA PRO A 147 -20.26 -8.14 4.39
C PRO A 147 -18.99 -7.81 3.58
N ALA A 148 -17.97 -8.67 3.62
CA ALA A 148 -16.70 -8.43 2.92
C ALA A 148 -16.86 -8.07 1.43
N LYS A 149 -17.86 -8.64 0.75
CA LYS A 149 -18.20 -8.33 -0.66
C LYS A 149 -18.67 -6.88 -0.87
N ALA A 150 -19.24 -6.26 0.16
CA ALA A 150 -19.67 -4.87 0.15
C ALA A 150 -18.60 -3.90 0.68
N GLY A 151 -17.46 -4.42 1.18
CA GLY A 151 -16.31 -3.63 1.62
C GLY A 151 -15.20 -3.51 0.58
N LEU A 152 -15.36 -4.10 -0.60
CA LEU A 152 -14.45 -3.93 -1.73
C LEU A 152 -14.92 -2.74 -2.56
N GLY A 153 -14.03 -1.77 -2.79
CA GLY A 153 -14.36 -0.59 -3.58
C GLY A 153 -14.51 -0.91 -5.06
N THR A 154 -14.91 0.10 -5.83
CA THR A 154 -15.23 -0.03 -7.27
C THR A 154 -14.01 -0.40 -8.12
N ASN A 155 -12.79 -0.20 -7.61
CA ASN A 155 -11.56 -0.55 -8.33
C ASN A 155 -10.98 -1.89 -7.87
N GLY A 156 -11.68 -2.64 -7.02
CA GLY A 156 -11.26 -3.98 -6.60
C GLY A 156 -9.98 -3.95 -5.76
N CYS A 157 -8.99 -4.79 -6.07
CA CYS A 157 -7.81 -4.92 -5.23
C CYS A 157 -6.96 -3.63 -5.12
N ILE A 158 -7.01 -2.73 -6.11
CA ILE A 158 -6.17 -1.53 -6.11
C ILE A 158 -6.65 -0.44 -5.14
N ASP A 159 -7.90 -0.48 -4.67
CA ASP A 159 -8.39 0.47 -3.64
C ASP A 159 -7.61 0.34 -2.33
N CYS A 160 -7.16 -0.88 -2.02
CA CYS A 160 -6.30 -1.13 -0.87
C CYS A 160 -4.83 -1.27 -1.28
N HIS A 161 -4.52 -1.83 -2.44
CA HIS A 161 -3.16 -2.21 -2.80
C HIS A 161 -2.45 -1.22 -3.73
N ALA A 162 -3.02 -0.11 -4.19
CA ALA A 162 -2.24 0.87 -4.97
C ALA A 162 -1.18 1.59 -4.11
N TYR A 163 -0.11 2.08 -4.72
CA TYR A 163 0.89 2.92 -4.04
C TYR A 163 0.31 4.22 -3.48
N GLY A 164 -0.79 4.70 -4.07
CA GLY A 164 -1.55 5.86 -3.59
C GLY A 164 -2.73 5.49 -2.69
N SER A 165 -2.84 4.23 -2.25
CA SER A 165 -3.96 3.82 -1.39
C SER A 165 -3.82 4.35 0.03
N ASP A 166 -4.94 4.80 0.58
CA ASP A 166 -4.94 5.28 1.96
C ASP A 166 -4.83 4.14 3.00
N MET A 167 -5.18 2.92 2.60
CA MET A 167 -5.20 1.75 3.46
C MET A 167 -3.82 1.33 3.97
N PHE A 168 -2.78 1.41 3.13
CA PHE A 168 -1.44 0.94 3.48
C PHE A 168 -0.35 2.00 3.33
N PHE A 169 -0.48 2.96 2.41
CA PHE A 169 0.60 3.89 2.05
C PHE A 169 0.41 5.31 2.60
N ARG A 170 -0.80 5.65 3.09
CA ARG A 170 -1.04 6.93 3.76
C ARG A 170 -0.05 7.17 4.89
N GLN A 171 0.43 8.40 4.98
CA GLN A 171 1.19 8.88 6.11
C GLN A 171 0.25 9.12 7.30
N VAL A 172 0.47 8.41 8.39
CA VAL A 172 -0.27 8.52 9.65
C VAL A 172 0.63 9.08 10.73
N VAL A 173 0.03 9.78 11.70
CA VAL A 173 0.77 10.35 12.82
C VAL A 173 1.39 9.23 13.65
N LYS A 174 2.70 9.33 13.85
CA LYS A 174 3.49 8.51 14.77
C LYS A 174 3.70 9.23 16.10
N TYR A 175 4.13 10.50 16.03
CA TYR A 175 4.26 11.39 17.18
C TYR A 175 3.57 12.73 16.89
N PRO A 176 2.83 13.29 17.86
CA PRO A 176 2.21 14.62 17.74
C PRO A 176 3.17 15.71 17.31
N PHE A 177 4.39 15.70 17.86
CA PHE A 177 5.38 16.75 17.66
C PHE A 177 6.77 16.13 17.43
N GLY A 178 7.42 16.55 16.35
CA GLY A 178 8.85 16.39 16.08
C GLY A 178 9.63 17.64 16.45
N ASP A 179 10.92 17.67 16.16
CA ASP A 179 11.82 18.78 16.54
C ASP A 179 11.44 20.13 15.90
N ASP A 180 10.60 20.12 14.86
CA ASP A 180 10.09 21.28 14.13
C ASP A 180 8.63 21.65 14.49
N GLY A 181 8.10 21.10 15.58
CA GLY A 181 6.72 21.29 16.01
C GLY A 181 5.68 20.56 15.15
N ASN A 182 6.07 19.98 14.01
CA ASN A 182 5.14 19.26 13.14
C ASN A 182 4.97 17.79 13.58
N PRO A 183 3.83 17.15 13.24
CA PRO A 183 3.66 15.72 13.48
C PRO A 183 4.71 14.87 12.77
N VAL A 184 5.35 13.96 13.50
CA VAL A 184 6.20 12.92 12.90
C VAL A 184 5.29 11.88 12.27
N LEU A 185 5.42 11.68 10.97
CA LEU A 185 4.58 10.76 10.20
C LEU A 185 5.28 9.43 9.92
N GLU A 186 4.49 8.38 9.71
CA GLU A 186 4.95 7.12 9.15
C GLU A 186 3.89 6.48 8.24
N PRO A 187 4.26 5.62 7.29
CA PRO A 187 3.27 4.94 6.46
C PRO A 187 2.44 3.93 7.28
N GLN A 188 1.14 3.86 6.98
CA GLN A 188 0.16 3.01 7.66
C GLN A 188 0.56 1.51 7.71
N TYR A 189 1.28 1.00 6.71
CA TYR A 189 1.78 -0.38 6.72
C TYR A 189 2.75 -0.66 7.88
N LYS A 190 3.53 0.33 8.33
CA LYS A 190 4.45 0.17 9.48
C LYS A 190 3.65 -0.03 10.76
N LYS A 191 2.60 0.77 10.97
CA LYS A 191 1.66 0.63 12.10
C LYS A 191 0.96 -0.73 12.11
N LEU A 192 0.71 -1.31 10.93
CA LEU A 192 0.17 -2.67 10.80
C LEU A 192 1.21 -3.79 10.98
N GLY A 193 2.48 -3.45 11.27
CA GLY A 193 3.57 -4.41 11.43
C GLY A 193 3.94 -5.12 10.12
N MET A 194 3.75 -4.47 8.98
CA MET A 194 4.04 -5.03 7.66
C MET A 194 5.37 -4.52 7.11
N SER A 195 6.02 -5.34 6.27
CA SER A 195 7.23 -4.94 5.54
C SER A 195 6.89 -4.03 4.37
N GLY A 196 7.61 -2.91 4.25
CA GLY A 196 7.47 -1.98 3.12
C GLY A 196 7.80 -2.62 1.77
N PHE A 197 8.79 -3.52 1.72
CA PHE A 197 9.11 -4.27 0.50
C PHE A 197 7.96 -5.18 0.08
N MET A 198 7.37 -5.91 1.03
CA MET A 198 6.24 -6.81 0.76
C MET A 198 4.99 -6.03 0.31
N MET A 199 4.72 -4.89 0.93
CA MET A 199 3.61 -4.02 0.52
C MET A 199 3.87 -3.40 -0.85
N GLY A 200 5.10 -2.95 -1.13
CA GLY A 200 5.50 -2.44 -2.43
C GLY A 200 5.35 -3.49 -3.54
N MET A 201 5.77 -4.74 -3.32
CA MET A 201 5.54 -5.82 -4.29
C MET A 201 4.06 -6.11 -4.52
N SER A 202 3.25 -6.08 -3.45
CA SER A 202 1.81 -6.24 -3.58
C SER A 202 1.21 -5.12 -4.41
N ALA A 203 1.66 -3.88 -4.21
CA ALA A 203 1.19 -2.73 -4.97
C ALA A 203 1.60 -2.78 -6.43
N PHE A 204 2.86 -3.10 -6.69
CA PHE A 204 3.35 -3.32 -8.04
C PHE A 204 2.54 -4.39 -8.78
N ARG A 205 2.28 -5.54 -8.14
CA ARG A 205 1.50 -6.63 -8.74
C ARG A 205 0.08 -6.18 -9.09
N GLU A 206 -0.63 -5.61 -8.13
CA GLU A 206 -2.05 -5.27 -8.31
C GLU A 206 -2.25 -4.07 -9.24
N GLN A 207 -1.49 -2.98 -9.01
CA GLN A 207 -1.64 -1.72 -9.74
C GLN A 207 -1.00 -1.75 -11.13
N ILE A 208 0.15 -2.40 -11.29
CA ILE A 208 0.91 -2.37 -12.55
C ILE A 208 0.74 -3.68 -13.31
N VAL A 209 1.20 -4.80 -12.75
CA VAL A 209 1.29 -6.08 -13.48
C VAL A 209 -0.08 -6.54 -13.96
N LYS A 210 -1.07 -6.64 -13.07
CA LYS A 210 -2.41 -7.10 -13.44
C LYS A 210 -3.18 -6.12 -14.31
N SER A 211 -3.03 -4.82 -14.07
CA SER A 211 -3.62 -3.77 -14.91
C SER A 211 -3.12 -3.84 -16.35
N PHE A 212 -1.90 -4.32 -16.56
CA PHE A 212 -1.37 -4.64 -17.89
C PHE A 212 -1.74 -6.06 -18.37
N ALA A 213 -1.84 -7.03 -17.46
CA ALA A 213 -2.13 -8.42 -17.79
C ALA A 213 -3.49 -8.58 -18.49
N TYR A 214 -4.55 -7.96 -17.95
CA TYR A 214 -5.90 -8.08 -18.52
C TYR A 214 -6.02 -7.55 -19.96
N PRO A 215 -5.56 -6.33 -20.30
CA PRO A 215 -5.56 -5.88 -21.69
C PRO A 215 -4.66 -6.74 -22.58
N ALA A 216 -3.50 -7.20 -22.09
CA ALA A 216 -2.63 -8.08 -22.87
C ALA A 216 -3.29 -9.43 -23.18
N ILE A 217 -3.98 -10.05 -22.22
CA ILE A 217 -4.70 -11.31 -22.41
C ILE A 217 -5.86 -11.13 -23.40
N LEU A 218 -6.62 -10.03 -23.29
CA LEU A 218 -7.66 -9.70 -24.26
C LEU A 218 -7.07 -9.51 -25.66
N PHE A 219 -5.95 -8.80 -25.77
CA PHE A 219 -5.27 -8.59 -27.04
C PHE A 219 -4.73 -9.90 -27.65
N LEU A 220 -4.22 -10.82 -26.82
CA LEU A 220 -3.85 -12.17 -27.25
C LEU A 220 -5.06 -12.94 -27.78
N LEU A 221 -6.20 -12.89 -27.10
CA LEU A 221 -7.43 -13.53 -27.57
C LEU A 221 -7.82 -13.00 -28.96
N LEU A 222 -7.81 -11.68 -29.16
CA LEU A 222 -8.12 -11.05 -30.44
C LEU A 222 -7.10 -11.45 -31.52
N THR A 223 -5.81 -11.51 -31.16
CA THR A 223 -4.74 -11.96 -32.06
C THR A 223 -4.94 -13.42 -32.48
N LEU A 224 -5.33 -14.30 -31.56
CA LEU A 224 -5.66 -15.70 -31.86
C LEU A 224 -6.86 -15.83 -32.80
N LEU A 225 -7.91 -15.04 -32.59
CA LEU A 225 -9.07 -15.00 -33.49
C LEU A 225 -8.66 -14.57 -34.91
N ILE A 226 -7.81 -13.54 -35.02
CA ILE A 226 -7.24 -13.11 -36.32
C ILE A 226 -6.42 -14.26 -36.94
N SER A 227 -5.61 -15.00 -36.17
CA SER A 227 -4.87 -16.16 -36.68
C SER A 227 -5.80 -17.22 -37.27
N VAL A 228 -6.92 -17.50 -36.61
CA VAL A 228 -7.94 -18.45 -37.10
C VAL A 228 -8.57 -17.94 -38.40
N VAL A 229 -8.98 -16.67 -38.45
CA VAL A 229 -9.56 -16.06 -39.65
C VAL A 229 -8.57 -16.06 -40.82
N CYS A 230 -7.31 -15.69 -40.59
CA CYS A 230 -6.26 -15.73 -41.61
C CYS A 230 -6.05 -17.14 -42.15
N THR A 231 -6.03 -18.15 -41.27
CA THR A 231 -5.87 -19.56 -41.66
C THR A 231 -7.07 -20.06 -42.47
N TRP A 232 -8.29 -19.69 -42.06
CA TRP A 232 -9.51 -20.07 -42.77
C TRP A 232 -9.61 -19.38 -44.12
N ASN A 233 -9.37 -18.06 -44.18
CA ASN A 233 -9.33 -17.31 -45.42
C ASN A 233 -8.31 -17.87 -46.41
N ARG A 234 -7.15 -18.33 -45.93
CA ARG A 234 -6.16 -19.01 -46.79
C ARG A 234 -6.67 -20.31 -47.37
N LYS A 235 -7.40 -21.11 -46.58
CA LYS A 235 -7.93 -22.41 -47.02
C LYS A 235 -9.01 -22.22 -48.10
N GLU A 236 -9.93 -21.29 -47.89
CA GLU A 236 -11.11 -21.09 -48.76
C GLU A 236 -10.93 -19.98 -49.80
N LYS A 237 -9.85 -19.19 -49.70
CA LYS A 237 -9.50 -18.07 -50.60
C LYS A 237 -10.60 -17.00 -50.74
N PHE A 238 -11.24 -16.59 -49.63
CA PHE A 238 -12.32 -15.59 -49.71
C PHE A 238 -11.85 -14.25 -50.27
N PHE A 239 -10.69 -13.73 -49.83
CA PHE A 239 -10.12 -12.49 -50.32
C PHE A 239 -8.59 -12.41 -50.15
N ALA A 240 -7.94 -11.57 -50.96
CA ALA A 240 -6.50 -11.33 -50.87
C ALA A 240 -6.16 -10.41 -49.69
N VAL A 241 -5.33 -10.88 -48.76
CA VAL A 241 -4.87 -10.10 -47.60
C VAL A 241 -3.49 -9.52 -47.88
N LYS A 242 -3.38 -8.18 -47.87
CA LYS A 242 -2.09 -7.49 -47.97
C LYS A 242 -1.51 -7.21 -46.58
N ALA A 243 -0.19 -7.23 -46.45
CA ALA A 243 0.49 -6.90 -45.19
C ALA A 243 0.08 -5.52 -44.63
N GLY A 244 -0.17 -4.53 -45.49
CA GLY A 244 -0.67 -3.21 -45.10
C GLY A 244 -2.00 -3.28 -44.33
N TYR A 245 -2.89 -4.20 -44.67
CA TYR A 245 -4.17 -4.36 -43.97
C TYR A 245 -3.98 -4.94 -42.56
N LEU A 246 -3.04 -5.87 -42.39
CA LEU A 246 -2.70 -6.38 -41.05
C LEU A 246 -2.06 -5.29 -40.18
N TYR A 247 -1.19 -4.45 -40.74
CA TYR A 247 -0.63 -3.31 -39.97
C TYR A 247 -1.73 -2.36 -39.49
N ILE A 248 -2.63 -1.94 -40.38
CA ILE A 248 -3.76 -1.08 -40.03
C ILE A 248 -4.64 -1.76 -38.96
N LEU A 249 -4.96 -3.04 -39.15
CA LEU A 249 -5.78 -3.80 -38.21
C LEU A 249 -5.14 -3.82 -36.81
N TYR A 250 -3.87 -4.16 -36.70
CA TYR A 250 -3.18 -4.18 -35.40
C TYR A 250 -3.03 -2.80 -34.78
N SER A 251 -2.80 -1.75 -35.57
CA SER A 251 -2.78 -0.38 -35.08
C SER A 251 -4.13 0.04 -34.52
N VAL A 252 -5.23 -0.25 -35.22
CA VAL A 252 -6.60 0.03 -34.76
C VAL A 252 -6.94 -0.80 -33.54
N LEU A 253 -6.58 -2.09 -33.52
CA LEU A 253 -6.81 -2.99 -32.38
C LEU A 253 -6.07 -2.51 -31.14
N ALA A 254 -4.80 -2.14 -31.27
CA ALA A 254 -3.98 -1.65 -30.17
C ALA A 254 -4.52 -0.31 -29.64
N ALA A 255 -4.88 0.62 -30.54
CA ALA A 255 -5.50 1.89 -30.16
C ALA A 255 -6.86 1.69 -29.48
N GLY A 256 -7.68 0.76 -29.98
CA GLY A 256 -8.98 0.43 -29.41
C GLY A 256 -8.86 -0.18 -28.00
N VAL A 257 -7.98 -1.16 -27.81
CA VAL A 257 -7.71 -1.72 -26.48
C VAL A 257 -7.16 -0.66 -25.54
N ALA A 258 -6.20 0.16 -25.99
CA ALA A 258 -5.68 1.25 -25.17
C ALA A 258 -6.79 2.24 -24.76
N LEU A 259 -7.67 2.63 -25.70
CA LEU A 259 -8.77 3.54 -25.42
C LEU A 259 -9.74 2.96 -24.37
N VAL A 260 -10.13 1.69 -24.51
CA VAL A 260 -11.05 1.02 -23.58
C VAL A 260 -10.47 0.93 -22.16
N PHE A 261 -9.15 0.72 -22.01
CA PHE A 261 -8.52 0.61 -20.69
C PHE A 261 -8.06 1.94 -20.09
N LEU A 262 -7.81 2.97 -20.91
CA LEU A 262 -7.40 4.30 -20.45
C LEU A 262 -8.58 5.25 -20.19
N LYS A 263 -9.79 4.95 -20.71
CA LYS A 263 -11.02 5.71 -20.45
C LYS A 263 -11.95 4.91 -19.51
N PRO A 264 -12.00 5.23 -18.20
CA PRO A 264 -12.88 4.54 -17.25
C PRO A 264 -14.35 4.51 -17.69
N ASP A 265 -14.83 5.63 -18.25
CA ASP A 265 -16.22 5.76 -18.74
C ASP A 265 -16.53 4.81 -19.89
N VAL A 266 -15.53 4.40 -20.69
CA VAL A 266 -15.72 3.43 -21.77
C VAL A 266 -15.57 2.01 -21.23
N ASN A 267 -14.59 1.81 -20.34
CA ASN A 267 -14.29 0.52 -19.74
C ASN A 267 -15.53 -0.13 -19.12
N ILE A 268 -16.29 0.64 -18.35
CA ILE A 268 -17.47 0.17 -17.61
C ILE A 268 -18.60 -0.37 -18.52
N TYR A 269 -18.67 0.05 -19.79
CA TYR A 269 -19.67 -0.44 -20.74
C TYR A 269 -19.17 -1.62 -21.60
N VAL A 270 -17.86 -1.79 -21.74
CA VAL A 270 -17.26 -2.74 -22.69
C VAL A 270 -16.70 -3.97 -21.98
N LEU A 271 -16.18 -3.83 -20.77
CA LEU A 271 -15.47 -4.88 -20.06
C LEU A 271 -16.08 -5.13 -18.67
N PRO A 272 -15.90 -6.35 -18.12
CA PRO A 272 -16.17 -6.58 -16.70
C PRO A 272 -15.35 -5.64 -15.83
N ASP A 273 -15.94 -5.24 -14.70
CA ASP A 273 -15.25 -4.42 -13.72
C ASP A 273 -14.01 -5.11 -13.15
N ARG A 274 -13.12 -4.31 -12.55
CA ARG A 274 -11.84 -4.81 -12.04
C ARG A 274 -12.01 -5.88 -10.97
N LEU A 275 -13.02 -5.77 -10.11
CA LEU A 275 -13.28 -6.76 -9.06
C LEU A 275 -13.67 -8.12 -9.68
N THR A 276 -14.49 -8.13 -10.73
CA THR A 276 -14.86 -9.34 -11.47
C THR A 276 -13.64 -10.00 -12.11
N LEU A 277 -12.73 -9.21 -12.69
CA LEU A 277 -11.47 -9.70 -13.27
C LEU A 277 -10.55 -10.29 -12.20
N ASP A 278 -10.37 -9.60 -11.07
CA ASP A 278 -9.55 -10.07 -9.95
C ASP A 278 -10.12 -11.36 -9.33
N ALA A 279 -11.45 -11.46 -9.19
CA ALA A 279 -12.13 -12.67 -8.70
C ALA A 279 -11.98 -13.87 -9.65
N SER A 280 -11.89 -13.60 -10.95
CA SER A 280 -11.75 -14.61 -12.00
C SER A 280 -10.29 -14.87 -12.40
N HIS A 281 -9.32 -14.22 -11.72
CA HIS A 281 -7.91 -14.20 -12.10
C HIS A 281 -7.31 -15.59 -12.30
N PHE A 282 -7.68 -16.56 -11.46
CA PHE A 282 -7.21 -17.94 -11.61
C PHE A 282 -7.61 -18.54 -12.96
N ILE A 283 -8.87 -18.41 -13.37
CA ILE A 283 -9.35 -18.98 -14.64
C ILE A 283 -8.73 -18.24 -15.82
N ILE A 284 -8.68 -16.91 -15.76
CA ILE A 284 -8.09 -16.07 -16.81
C ILE A 284 -6.62 -16.46 -17.03
N THR A 285 -5.84 -16.60 -15.94
CA THR A 285 -4.42 -16.96 -16.03
C THR A 285 -4.21 -18.40 -16.50
N VAL A 286 -5.06 -19.35 -16.14
CA VAL A 286 -5.02 -20.72 -16.67
C VAL A 286 -5.24 -20.72 -18.19
N ILE A 287 -6.24 -20.00 -18.70
CA ILE A 287 -6.49 -19.89 -20.15
C ILE A 287 -5.28 -19.26 -20.86
N ALA A 288 -4.71 -18.21 -20.29
CA ALA A 288 -3.51 -17.56 -20.83
C ALA A 288 -2.29 -18.50 -20.86
N LEU A 289 -2.10 -19.32 -19.82
CA LEU A 289 -1.02 -20.31 -19.76
C LEU A 289 -1.22 -21.42 -20.79
N VAL A 290 -2.45 -21.91 -21.01
CA VAL A 290 -2.75 -22.88 -22.08
C VAL A 290 -2.39 -22.30 -23.46
N ALA A 291 -2.74 -21.04 -23.73
CA ALA A 291 -2.33 -20.36 -24.95
C ALA A 291 -0.80 -20.24 -25.05
N GLY A 292 -0.12 -19.95 -23.93
CA GLY A 292 1.34 -19.91 -23.87
C GLY A 292 2.02 -21.26 -24.14
N VAL A 293 1.49 -22.36 -23.60
CA VAL A 293 1.96 -23.73 -23.87
C VAL A 293 1.72 -24.10 -25.34
N TYR A 294 0.54 -23.78 -25.88
CA TYR A 294 0.24 -23.99 -27.29
C TYR A 294 1.22 -23.25 -28.20
N THR A 295 1.51 -21.98 -27.89
CA THR A 295 2.51 -21.17 -28.62
C THR A 295 3.90 -21.82 -28.56
N TRP A 296 4.32 -22.27 -27.39
CA TRP A 296 5.59 -22.98 -27.22
C TRP A 296 5.66 -24.28 -28.06
N MET A 297 4.61 -25.09 -28.05
CA MET A 297 4.53 -26.31 -28.86
C MET A 297 4.60 -26.01 -30.36
N ARG A 298 3.94 -24.94 -30.80
CA ARG A 298 4.00 -24.43 -32.18
C ARG A 298 5.42 -24.03 -32.59
N MET A 299 6.10 -23.21 -31.78
CA MET A 299 7.50 -22.84 -32.02
C MET A 299 8.43 -24.07 -32.11
N LYS A 300 8.21 -25.08 -31.25
CA LYS A 300 8.98 -26.33 -31.29
C LYS A 300 8.76 -27.10 -32.59
N LYS A 301 7.50 -27.20 -33.05
CA LYS A 301 7.15 -27.89 -34.30
C LYS A 301 7.76 -27.21 -35.54
N GLU A 302 7.95 -25.89 -35.48
CA GLU A 302 8.58 -25.10 -36.55
C GLU A 302 10.12 -25.08 -36.49
N ASN A 303 10.74 -25.93 -35.66
CA ASN A 303 12.19 -25.96 -35.43
C ASN A 303 12.78 -24.63 -34.93
N LEU A 304 11.98 -23.75 -34.33
CA LEU A 304 12.43 -22.50 -33.69
C LEU A 304 12.98 -22.73 -32.27
N SER A 305 13.35 -23.97 -31.94
CA SER A 305 13.76 -24.41 -30.60
C SER A 305 15.00 -23.68 -30.06
N GLY A 306 15.85 -23.17 -30.94
CA GLY A 306 17.04 -22.37 -30.60
C GLY A 306 16.79 -20.86 -30.48
N SER A 307 15.63 -20.37 -30.91
CA SER A 307 15.32 -18.93 -30.92
C SER A 307 15.22 -18.35 -29.51
N LEU A 308 15.56 -17.06 -29.37
CA LEU A 308 15.45 -16.34 -28.10
C LEU A 308 14.01 -16.37 -27.57
N LEU A 309 13.01 -16.17 -28.44
CA LEU A 309 11.59 -16.21 -28.06
C LEU A 309 11.18 -17.57 -27.49
N CYS A 310 11.58 -18.69 -28.12
CA CYS A 310 11.26 -20.02 -27.60
C CYS A 310 11.94 -20.28 -26.24
N LYS A 311 13.17 -19.81 -26.05
CA LYS A 311 13.90 -19.94 -24.77
C LYS A 311 13.23 -19.13 -23.66
N LEU A 312 12.89 -17.87 -23.92
CA LEU A 312 12.17 -17.01 -22.98
C LEU A 312 10.79 -17.59 -22.66
N GLN A 313 10.05 -18.08 -23.66
CA GLN A 313 8.75 -18.71 -23.45
C GLN A 313 8.86 -19.93 -22.54
N THR A 314 9.85 -20.78 -22.78
CA THR A 314 10.11 -21.96 -21.95
C THR A 314 10.43 -21.55 -20.52
N PHE A 315 11.32 -20.55 -20.35
CA PHE A 315 11.71 -20.04 -19.04
C PHE A 315 10.52 -19.50 -18.24
N PHE A 316 9.70 -18.63 -18.82
CA PHE A 316 8.57 -18.04 -18.11
C PHE A 316 7.42 -19.01 -17.87
N LEU A 317 7.21 -20.01 -18.74
CA LEU A 317 6.27 -21.10 -18.44
C LEU A 317 6.74 -21.94 -17.24
N ILE A 318 8.02 -22.29 -17.19
CA ILE A 318 8.60 -23.02 -16.04
C ILE A 318 8.48 -22.17 -14.76
N LEU A 319 8.83 -20.88 -14.85
CA LEU A 319 8.77 -19.97 -13.72
C LEU A 319 7.34 -19.78 -13.20
N ALA A 320 6.35 -19.70 -14.10
CA ALA A 320 4.93 -19.69 -13.74
C ALA A 320 4.50 -20.98 -13.05
N ILE A 321 4.93 -22.15 -13.54
CA ILE A 321 4.61 -23.44 -12.90
C ILE A 321 5.20 -23.52 -11.49
N ILE A 322 6.50 -23.22 -11.34
CA ILE A 322 7.19 -23.25 -10.04
C ILE A 322 6.53 -22.27 -9.06
N SER A 323 6.26 -21.04 -9.50
CA SER A 323 5.63 -20.02 -8.66
C SER A 323 4.19 -20.41 -8.28
N GLY A 324 3.43 -20.97 -9.23
CA GLY A 324 2.08 -21.47 -8.98
C GLY A 324 2.06 -22.62 -7.98
N ILE A 325 3.02 -23.54 -8.04
CA ILE A 325 3.17 -24.61 -7.03
C ILE A 325 3.50 -24.00 -5.66
N LEU A 326 4.43 -23.06 -5.59
CA LEU A 326 4.79 -22.38 -4.33
C LEU A 326 3.58 -21.67 -3.71
N MET A 327 2.72 -21.05 -4.52
CA MET A 327 1.49 -20.38 -4.04
C MET A 327 0.51 -21.33 -3.34
N MET A 328 0.55 -22.64 -3.64
CA MET A 328 -0.31 -23.65 -3.03
C MET A 328 0.20 -24.14 -1.67
N ILE A 329 1.46 -23.83 -1.33
CA ILE A 329 2.08 -24.28 -0.08
C ILE A 329 1.69 -23.33 1.06
N LYS A 330 0.97 -23.84 2.06
CA LYS A 330 0.61 -23.11 3.28
C LYS A 330 1.54 -23.52 4.43
N PHE A 331 2.79 -23.07 4.36
CA PHE A 331 3.78 -23.34 5.40
C PHE A 331 4.41 -22.04 5.89
N ASP A 332 4.29 -21.75 7.19
CA ASP A 332 4.65 -20.45 7.78
C ASP A 332 6.13 -20.12 7.59
N LEU A 333 7.01 -21.14 7.60
CA LEU A 333 8.46 -20.96 7.47
C LEU A 333 8.87 -20.34 6.12
N ILE A 334 8.09 -20.59 5.06
CA ILE A 334 8.36 -20.09 3.71
C ILE A 334 7.35 -19.03 3.26
N TYR A 335 6.52 -18.52 4.17
CA TYR A 335 5.40 -17.64 3.83
C TYR A 335 5.85 -16.35 3.11
N GLN A 336 7.05 -15.84 3.40
CA GLN A 336 7.63 -14.71 2.66
C GLN A 336 7.96 -15.07 1.19
N ILE A 337 8.46 -16.30 0.95
CA ILE A 337 8.73 -16.81 -0.40
C ILE A 337 7.41 -16.99 -1.16
N VAL A 338 6.39 -17.51 -0.49
CA VAL A 338 5.04 -17.67 -1.06
C VAL A 338 4.49 -16.32 -1.52
N ARG A 339 4.66 -15.25 -0.74
CA ARG A 339 4.23 -13.89 -1.13
C ARG A 339 4.93 -13.38 -2.39
N VAL A 340 6.24 -13.59 -2.49
CA VAL A 340 7.03 -13.24 -3.68
C VAL A 340 6.56 -14.05 -4.90
N ALA A 341 6.23 -15.33 -4.71
CA ALA A 341 5.78 -16.22 -5.78
C ALA A 341 4.53 -15.70 -6.50
N TYR A 342 3.57 -15.06 -5.80
CA TYR A 342 2.41 -14.44 -6.47
C TYR A 342 2.82 -13.38 -7.50
N THR A 343 3.77 -12.51 -7.15
CA THR A 343 4.23 -11.45 -8.06
C THR A 343 5.02 -12.04 -9.23
N ILE A 344 5.89 -13.01 -8.96
CA ILE A 344 6.65 -13.71 -10.00
C ILE A 344 5.72 -14.46 -10.97
N PHE A 345 4.67 -15.10 -10.45
CA PHE A 345 3.66 -15.79 -11.25
C PHE A 345 2.99 -14.84 -12.24
N ASP A 346 2.45 -13.72 -11.75
CA ASP A 346 1.74 -12.76 -12.61
C ASP A 346 2.67 -12.13 -13.66
N ILE A 347 3.91 -11.80 -13.30
CA ILE A 347 4.92 -11.32 -14.26
C ILE A 347 5.19 -12.39 -15.34
N SER A 348 5.33 -13.65 -14.93
CA SER A 348 5.62 -14.76 -15.84
C SER A 348 4.48 -14.99 -16.83
N VAL A 349 3.23 -14.90 -16.36
CA VAL A 349 2.04 -14.98 -17.22
C VAL A 349 2.03 -13.82 -18.22
N VAL A 350 2.24 -12.57 -17.77
CA VAL A 350 2.27 -11.39 -18.64
C VAL A 350 3.31 -11.56 -19.75
N ILE A 351 4.54 -11.97 -19.40
CA ILE A 351 5.60 -12.10 -20.39
C ILE A 351 5.30 -13.26 -21.37
N SER A 352 4.77 -14.38 -20.87
CA SER A 352 4.33 -15.50 -21.73
C SER A 352 3.23 -15.07 -22.72
N VAL A 353 2.30 -14.23 -22.28
CA VAL A 353 1.24 -13.65 -23.12
C VAL A 353 1.85 -12.74 -24.19
N LEU A 354 2.78 -11.85 -23.82
CA LEU A 354 3.45 -10.95 -24.78
C LEU A 354 4.24 -11.72 -25.84
N ILE A 355 4.99 -12.76 -25.44
CA ILE A 355 5.72 -13.60 -26.39
C ILE A 355 4.75 -14.32 -27.33
N SER A 356 3.60 -14.79 -26.82
CA SER A 356 2.56 -15.41 -27.63
C SER A 356 1.96 -14.44 -28.65
N ILE A 357 1.68 -13.21 -28.25
CA ILE A 357 1.20 -12.14 -29.15
C ILE A 357 2.22 -11.91 -30.28
N ILE A 358 3.49 -11.68 -29.92
CA ILE A 358 4.57 -11.43 -30.89
C ILE A 358 4.68 -12.58 -31.89
N TYR A 359 4.63 -13.82 -31.39
CA TYR A 359 4.69 -15.01 -32.22
C TYR A 359 3.54 -15.08 -33.22
N PHE A 360 2.28 -14.92 -32.78
CA PHE A 360 1.14 -15.03 -33.67
C PHE A 360 1.06 -13.89 -34.68
N ILE A 361 1.41 -12.66 -34.29
CA ILE A 361 1.52 -11.55 -35.24
C ILE A 361 2.55 -11.90 -36.31
N HIS A 362 3.74 -12.35 -35.91
CA HIS A 362 4.79 -12.73 -36.86
C HIS A 362 4.36 -13.88 -37.78
N ASP A 363 3.72 -14.93 -37.24
CA ASP A 363 3.19 -16.06 -38.00
C ASP A 363 2.20 -15.56 -39.08
N GLN A 364 1.24 -14.71 -38.73
CA GLN A 364 0.28 -14.15 -39.67
C GLN A 364 0.94 -13.35 -40.80
N PHE A 365 1.94 -12.52 -40.50
CA PHE A 365 2.70 -11.80 -41.54
C PHE A 365 3.54 -12.74 -42.40
N SER A 366 4.11 -13.80 -41.82
CA SER A 366 4.89 -14.80 -42.56
C SER A 366 4.03 -15.59 -43.55
N ILE A 367 2.77 -15.87 -43.18
CA ILE A 367 1.79 -16.52 -44.06
C ILE A 367 1.59 -15.70 -45.33
N LEU A 368 1.46 -14.37 -45.22
CA LEU A 368 1.26 -13.48 -46.37
C LEU A 368 2.47 -13.41 -47.31
N LYS A 369 3.70 -13.44 -46.78
CA LYS A 369 4.92 -13.42 -47.61
C LYS A 369 5.06 -14.65 -48.51
N THR A 370 4.58 -15.80 -48.03
CA THR A 370 4.65 -17.07 -48.78
C THR A 370 3.69 -17.09 -49.98
N GLU A 371 2.62 -16.28 -49.95
CA GLU A 371 1.66 -16.15 -51.06
C GLU A 371 2.09 -15.15 -52.13
N THR A 372 2.96 -14.18 -51.81
CA THR A 372 3.46 -13.21 -52.81
C THR A 372 4.58 -13.76 -53.70
N GLN A 373 5.14 -14.92 -53.34
CA GLN A 373 6.22 -15.61 -54.05
C GLN A 373 5.74 -16.78 -54.93
N LYS A 374 4.42 -17.07 -54.95
CA LYS A 374 3.76 -18.01 -55.87
C LYS A 374 2.90 -17.24 -56.84
#